data_AF-A0A4Q7KDP2-F1
#
_entry.id   AF-A0A4Q7KDP2-F1
#
_cell.length_a   1.000
_cell.length_b   1.000
_cell.length_c   1.000
_cell.angle_alpha   90.00
_cell.angle_beta   90.00
_cell.angle_gamma   90.00
#
_symmetry.space_group_name_H-M   'P 1'
#
loop_
_entity.id
_entity.type
_entity.pdbx_description
1 polymer ?
#
loop_
_entity_poly.entity_id
_entity_poly.type
_entity_poly.pdbx_seq_one_letter_code
_entity_poly.pdbx_strand_id
1 'polypeptide(L)'
;MGAYSTASLLRDTVRISPADARRRVADANALFGSTTLTGQPIEPQLPVAAQALADGVISRDHVQIVRTTIDTLPAEHHAEVEQLLVEEATRFDPVKLGKLATRTRAHLQPEHVVLEEQQARKRMEFSMIEDIDGTIIVRGRLSPECAEVLKAALSPLAKPAGKDDDRSATRRWADALVELAHRVLNSDTLPQDGGRRPHLAITISYEQLRDQIGLGHGDFGAMITPQTIRQIACDAGITPIVLNSEGQPLDVGREQRTVTATIRAALIARDKGCSFPGCDRPPEWQYR
;
A
#
# COMPACT_ATOMS: atom_id res chain seq x y z
N MET A 1 2.04 -44.56 -24.28
CA MET A 1 1.77 -43.23 -23.70
C MET A 1 1.65 -42.25 -24.86
N GLY A 2 0.43 -41.80 -25.18
CA GLY A 2 0.20 -40.82 -26.24
C GLY A 2 0.09 -39.42 -25.63
N ALA A 3 0.81 -38.44 -26.20
CA ALA A 3 0.61 -37.05 -25.84
C ALA A 3 -0.76 -36.57 -26.37
N TYR A 4 -1.58 -35.97 -25.51
CA TYR A 4 -2.93 -35.49 -25.87
C TYR A 4 -2.94 -34.03 -26.39
N SER A 5 -1.78 -33.38 -26.45
CA SER A 5 -1.61 -32.03 -27.00
C SER A 5 -0.14 -31.80 -27.37
N THR A 6 0.12 -30.81 -28.25
CA THR A 6 1.48 -30.37 -28.59
C THR A 6 2.26 -29.93 -27.35
N ALA A 7 1.60 -29.25 -26.39
CA ALA A 7 2.23 -28.87 -25.13
C ALA A 7 2.57 -30.08 -24.25
N SER A 8 1.71 -31.10 -24.18
CA SER A 8 2.02 -32.35 -23.46
C SER A 8 3.19 -33.08 -24.12
N LEU A 9 3.22 -33.15 -25.45
CA LEU A 9 4.32 -33.76 -26.20
C LEU A 9 5.64 -33.04 -25.90
N LEU A 10 5.65 -31.71 -25.99
CA LEU A 10 6.83 -30.89 -25.76
C LEU A 10 7.35 -31.03 -24.31
N ARG A 11 6.43 -31.02 -23.34
CA ARG A 11 6.75 -31.24 -21.92
C ARG A 11 7.44 -32.57 -21.71
N ASP A 12 6.88 -33.65 -22.24
CA ASP A 12 7.36 -35.01 -22.01
C ASP A 12 8.68 -35.28 -22.76
N THR A 13 8.86 -34.68 -23.94
CA THR A 13 10.06 -34.83 -24.78
C THR A 13 11.24 -34.02 -24.25
N VAL A 14 11.01 -32.77 -23.85
CA VAL A 14 12.08 -31.80 -23.50
C VAL A 14 12.22 -31.61 -21.98
N ARG A 15 11.35 -32.24 -21.17
CA ARG A 15 11.38 -32.21 -19.68
C ARG A 15 11.30 -30.80 -19.08
N ILE A 16 10.41 -29.97 -19.63
CA ILE A 16 10.13 -28.62 -19.14
C ILE A 16 8.85 -28.56 -18.31
N SER A 17 8.59 -27.44 -17.63
CA SER A 17 7.36 -27.27 -16.87
C SER A 17 6.13 -27.18 -17.79
N PRO A 18 4.91 -27.54 -17.33
CA PRO A 18 3.69 -27.36 -18.10
C PRO A 18 3.46 -25.91 -18.54
N ALA A 19 3.85 -24.93 -17.71
CA ALA A 19 3.71 -23.51 -18.02
C ALA A 19 4.67 -23.09 -19.13
N ASP A 20 5.92 -23.54 -19.10
CA ASP A 20 6.90 -23.28 -20.17
C ASP A 20 6.48 -23.96 -21.48
N ALA A 21 6.02 -25.21 -21.42
CA ALA A 21 5.53 -25.92 -22.60
C ALA A 21 4.36 -25.21 -23.30
N ARG A 22 3.36 -24.76 -22.54
CA ARG A 22 2.24 -23.98 -23.09
C ARG A 22 2.68 -22.65 -23.67
N ARG A 23 3.58 -21.95 -22.97
CA ARG A 23 4.14 -20.66 -23.44
C ARG A 23 4.84 -20.83 -24.79
N ARG A 24 5.72 -21.83 -24.91
CA ARG A 24 6.44 -22.10 -26.17
C ARG A 24 5.53 -22.48 -27.33
N VAL A 25 4.47 -23.26 -27.07
CA VAL A 25 3.48 -23.59 -28.10
C VAL A 25 2.70 -22.35 -28.54
N ALA A 26 2.30 -21.50 -27.59
CA ALA A 26 1.62 -20.24 -27.91
C ALA A 26 2.54 -19.26 -28.65
N ASP A 27 3.82 -19.17 -28.27
CA ASP A 27 4.82 -18.35 -28.98
C ASP A 27 5.00 -18.89 -30.41
N ALA A 28 5.10 -20.22 -30.55
CA ALA A 28 5.28 -20.84 -31.86
C ALA A 28 4.10 -20.61 -32.79
N ASN A 29 2.86 -20.73 -32.29
CA ASN A 29 1.67 -20.46 -33.10
C ASN A 29 1.53 -18.99 -33.51
N ALA A 30 2.05 -18.07 -32.69
CA ALA A 30 2.00 -16.64 -32.99
C ALA A 30 3.10 -16.20 -33.96
N LEU A 31 4.32 -16.75 -33.81
CA LEU A 31 5.51 -16.32 -34.54
C LEU A 31 5.80 -17.13 -35.80
N PHE A 32 5.35 -18.38 -35.87
CA PHE A 32 5.57 -19.21 -37.04
C PHE A 32 4.29 -19.33 -37.84
N GLY A 33 4.41 -19.08 -39.13
CA GLY A 33 3.37 -19.42 -40.09
C GLY A 33 3.09 -20.92 -40.08
N SER A 34 1.94 -21.30 -40.64
CA SER A 34 1.57 -22.69 -40.84
C SER A 34 1.44 -22.97 -42.34
N THR A 35 1.13 -24.20 -42.71
CA THR A 35 0.81 -24.58 -44.09
C THR A 35 -0.61 -25.12 -44.13
N THR A 36 -1.41 -24.67 -45.08
CA THR A 36 -2.74 -25.26 -45.32
C THR A 36 -2.59 -26.72 -45.77
N LEU A 37 -3.69 -27.48 -45.75
CA LEU A 37 -3.71 -28.85 -46.31
C LEU A 37 -3.34 -28.91 -47.79
N THR A 38 -3.49 -27.79 -48.53
CA THR A 38 -3.15 -27.67 -49.95
C THR A 38 -1.71 -27.22 -50.18
N GLY A 39 -0.90 -27.06 -49.13
CA GLY A 39 0.50 -26.64 -49.24
C GLY A 39 0.71 -25.12 -49.32
N GLN A 40 -0.34 -24.31 -49.14
CA GLN A 40 -0.19 -22.86 -49.17
C GLN A 40 0.33 -22.33 -47.82
N PRO A 41 1.30 -21.40 -47.81
CA PRO A 41 1.79 -20.80 -46.58
C PRO A 41 0.71 -19.92 -45.96
N ILE A 42 0.54 -20.05 -44.65
CA ILE A 42 -0.26 -19.17 -43.81
C ILE A 42 0.76 -18.30 -43.07
N GLU A 43 0.64 -16.97 -43.20
CA GLU A 43 1.52 -16.06 -42.48
C GLU A 43 1.36 -16.21 -40.96
N PRO A 44 2.43 -15.97 -40.19
CA PRO A 44 2.32 -15.92 -38.73
C PRO A 44 1.30 -14.85 -38.31
N GLN A 45 0.74 -15.01 -37.11
CA GLN A 45 -0.16 -14.00 -36.54
C GLN A 45 0.59 -12.69 -36.23
N LEU A 46 1.89 -12.82 -35.91
CA LEU A 46 2.78 -11.73 -35.56
C LEU A 46 4.01 -11.71 -36.50
N PRO A 47 3.85 -11.33 -37.79
CA PRO A 47 4.94 -11.36 -38.77
C PRO A 47 6.10 -10.42 -38.43
N VAL A 48 5.83 -9.25 -37.85
CA VAL A 48 6.87 -8.27 -37.51
C VAL A 48 7.66 -8.74 -36.30
N ALA A 49 6.99 -9.27 -35.27
CA ALA A 49 7.64 -9.82 -34.09
C ALA A 49 8.41 -11.10 -34.41
N ALA A 50 7.90 -11.93 -35.32
CA ALA A 50 8.59 -13.12 -35.82
C ALA A 50 9.94 -12.78 -36.44
N GLN A 51 9.94 -11.80 -37.35
CA GLN A 51 11.17 -11.34 -38.00
C GLN A 51 12.14 -10.72 -36.99
N ALA A 52 11.67 -9.82 -36.14
CA ALA A 52 12.52 -9.16 -35.14
C ALA A 52 13.14 -10.15 -34.12
N LEU A 53 12.42 -11.23 -33.76
CA LEU A 53 12.97 -12.28 -32.92
C LEU A 53 14.00 -13.13 -33.68
N ALA A 54 13.74 -13.46 -34.95
CA ALA A 54 14.68 -14.22 -35.79
C ALA A 54 15.99 -13.44 -36.00
N ASP A 55 15.91 -12.12 -36.15
CA ASP A 55 17.06 -11.22 -36.25
C ASP A 55 17.77 -11.01 -34.90
N GLY A 56 17.22 -11.52 -33.80
CA GLY A 56 17.80 -11.42 -32.46
C GLY A 56 17.71 -10.03 -31.84
N VAL A 57 16.87 -9.14 -32.38
CA VAL A 57 16.72 -7.75 -31.93
C VAL A 57 15.79 -7.64 -30.71
N ILE A 58 14.85 -8.58 -30.58
CA ILE A 58 13.93 -8.65 -29.43
C ILE A 58 14.03 -9.99 -28.72
N SER A 59 13.67 -10.02 -27.42
CA SER A 59 13.66 -11.25 -26.62
C SER A 59 12.29 -11.94 -26.66
N ARG A 60 12.22 -13.17 -26.14
CA ARG A 60 10.94 -13.88 -25.95
C ARG A 60 9.99 -13.15 -25.00
N ASP A 61 10.53 -12.41 -24.03
CA ASP A 61 9.71 -11.62 -23.10
C ASP A 61 9.06 -10.42 -23.82
N HIS A 62 9.74 -9.82 -24.82
CA HIS A 62 9.12 -8.82 -25.70
C HIS A 62 7.97 -9.43 -26.51
N VAL A 63 8.19 -10.60 -27.12
CA VAL A 63 7.13 -11.30 -27.88
C VAL A 63 5.92 -11.59 -27.01
N GLN A 64 6.13 -12.06 -25.79
CA GLN A 64 5.03 -12.33 -24.86
C GLN A 64 4.17 -11.09 -24.61
N ILE A 65 4.78 -9.91 -24.47
CA ILE A 65 4.07 -8.63 -24.27
C ILE A 65 3.30 -8.26 -25.54
N VAL A 66 3.93 -8.34 -26.72
CA VAL A 66 3.29 -8.05 -28.01
C VAL A 66 2.08 -8.94 -28.21
N ARG A 67 2.24 -10.27 -28.09
CA ARG A 67 1.15 -11.23 -28.26
C ARG A 67 0.01 -10.98 -27.28
N THR A 68 0.30 -10.89 -25.99
CA THR A 68 -0.76 -10.70 -24.98
C THR A 68 -1.51 -9.37 -25.13
N THR A 69 -0.87 -8.36 -25.73
CA THR A 69 -1.54 -7.09 -26.05
C THR A 69 -2.46 -7.27 -27.25
N ILE A 70 -1.96 -7.87 -28.33
CA ILE A 70 -2.72 -8.11 -29.56
C ILE A 70 -3.92 -9.04 -29.33
N ASP A 71 -3.76 -10.11 -28.54
CA ASP A 71 -4.84 -11.05 -28.17
C ASP A 71 -6.04 -10.36 -27.50
N THR A 72 -5.84 -9.19 -26.90
CA THR A 72 -6.90 -8.42 -26.21
C THR A 72 -7.53 -7.31 -27.05
N LEU A 73 -6.94 -7.00 -28.21
CA LEU A 73 -7.36 -5.92 -29.09
C LEU A 73 -8.29 -6.42 -30.20
N PRO A 74 -9.17 -5.56 -30.74
CA PRO A 74 -9.90 -5.84 -31.98
C PRO A 74 -8.94 -6.05 -33.16
N ALA A 75 -9.31 -6.96 -34.07
CA ALA A 75 -8.45 -7.39 -35.19
C ALA A 75 -7.97 -6.24 -36.09
N GLU A 76 -8.76 -5.18 -36.22
CA GLU A 76 -8.42 -3.98 -37.01
C GLU A 76 -7.16 -3.24 -36.51
N HIS A 77 -6.79 -3.39 -35.25
CA HIS A 77 -5.60 -2.75 -34.67
C HIS A 77 -4.37 -3.66 -34.61
N HIS A 78 -4.50 -4.94 -34.95
CA HIS A 78 -3.43 -5.93 -34.74
C HIS A 78 -2.13 -5.55 -35.46
N ALA A 79 -2.22 -5.25 -36.75
CA ALA A 79 -1.04 -4.94 -37.57
C ALA A 79 -0.34 -3.63 -37.13
N GLU A 80 -1.11 -2.57 -36.89
CA GLU A 80 -0.57 -1.27 -36.48
C GLU A 80 0.11 -1.36 -35.09
N VAL A 81 -0.55 -2.01 -34.14
CA VAL A 81 -0.03 -2.14 -32.77
C VAL A 81 1.16 -3.09 -32.71
N GLU A 82 1.17 -4.17 -33.50
CA GLU A 82 2.34 -5.04 -33.61
C GLU A 82 3.56 -4.25 -34.06
N GLN A 83 3.43 -3.50 -35.16
CA GLN A 83 4.51 -2.72 -35.73
C GLN A 83 5.05 -1.70 -34.71
N LEU A 84 4.16 -0.94 -34.07
CA LEU A 84 4.52 0.02 -33.02
C LEU A 84 5.27 -0.63 -31.86
N LEU A 85 4.75 -1.74 -31.33
CA LEU A 85 5.35 -2.38 -30.15
C LEU A 85 6.68 -3.04 -30.48
N VAL A 86 6.84 -3.62 -31.68
CA VAL A 86 8.12 -4.22 -32.09
C VAL A 86 9.18 -3.14 -32.32
N GLU A 87 8.83 -2.01 -32.93
CA GLU A 87 9.75 -0.87 -33.09
C GLU A 87 10.25 -0.39 -31.72
N GLU A 88 9.35 -0.19 -30.76
CA GLU A 88 9.71 0.25 -29.41
C GLU A 88 10.42 -0.83 -28.58
N ALA A 89 10.19 -2.12 -28.87
CA ALA A 89 10.90 -3.23 -28.23
C ALA A 89 12.40 -3.26 -28.58
N THR A 90 12.82 -2.59 -29.65
CA THR A 90 14.25 -2.41 -29.96
C THR A 90 14.93 -1.37 -29.06
N ARG A 91 14.14 -0.51 -28.41
CA ARG A 91 14.61 0.64 -27.60
C ARG A 91 14.39 0.43 -26.11
N PHE A 92 13.38 -0.35 -25.74
CA PHE A 92 12.97 -0.57 -24.36
C PHE A 92 13.13 -2.01 -23.92
N ASP A 93 13.44 -2.17 -22.63
CA ASP A 93 13.37 -3.46 -21.96
C ASP A 93 11.91 -3.94 -21.81
N PRO A 94 11.66 -5.23 -21.51
CA PRO A 94 10.30 -5.78 -21.42
C PRO A 94 9.43 -5.06 -20.38
N VAL A 95 10.01 -4.57 -19.29
CA VAL A 95 9.24 -3.89 -18.23
C VAL A 95 8.71 -2.56 -18.74
N LYS A 96 9.54 -1.78 -19.44
CA LYS A 96 9.14 -0.51 -20.06
C LYS A 96 8.18 -0.74 -21.23
N LEU A 97 8.43 -1.73 -22.07
CA LEU A 97 7.54 -2.10 -23.17
C LEU A 97 6.14 -2.47 -22.67
N GLY A 98 6.04 -3.26 -21.59
CA GLY A 98 4.75 -3.62 -21.00
C GLY A 98 3.93 -2.40 -20.53
N LYS A 99 4.60 -1.35 -20.02
CA LYS A 99 3.92 -0.09 -19.68
C LYS A 99 3.40 0.64 -20.91
N LEU A 100 4.17 0.65 -22.00
CA LEU A 100 3.71 1.21 -23.27
C LEU A 100 2.50 0.44 -23.80
N ALA A 101 2.59 -0.88 -23.85
CA ALA A 101 1.52 -1.75 -24.35
C ALA A 101 0.22 -1.59 -23.55
N THR A 102 0.33 -1.44 -22.23
CA THR A 102 -0.82 -1.12 -21.35
C THR A 102 -1.47 0.21 -21.73
N ARG A 103 -0.68 1.25 -22.01
CA ARG A 103 -1.19 2.57 -22.44
C ARG A 103 -1.80 2.51 -23.83
N THR A 104 -1.17 1.83 -24.77
CA THR A 104 -1.71 1.63 -26.13
C THR A 104 -3.07 0.96 -26.07
N ARG A 105 -3.22 -0.12 -25.29
CA ARG A 105 -4.53 -0.77 -25.09
C ARG A 105 -5.55 0.18 -24.47
N ALA A 106 -5.16 0.94 -23.45
CA ALA A 106 -6.05 1.89 -22.79
C ALA A 106 -6.54 2.99 -23.74
N HIS A 107 -5.72 3.43 -24.70
CA HIS A 107 -6.11 4.40 -25.71
C HIS A 107 -7.04 3.84 -26.78
N LEU A 108 -6.85 2.59 -27.17
CA LEU A 108 -7.65 1.94 -28.22
C LEU A 108 -8.99 1.38 -27.71
N GLN A 109 -9.09 1.03 -26.42
CA GLN A 109 -10.29 0.45 -25.82
C GLN A 109 -10.66 1.15 -24.48
N PRO A 110 -10.97 2.45 -24.49
CA PRO A 110 -11.26 3.20 -23.26
C PRO A 110 -12.46 2.63 -22.49
N GLU A 111 -13.47 2.09 -23.16
CA GLU A 111 -14.63 1.47 -22.54
C GLU A 111 -14.27 0.17 -21.78
N HIS A 112 -13.28 -0.58 -22.24
CA HIS A 112 -12.75 -1.74 -21.51
C HIS A 112 -12.03 -1.31 -20.23
N VAL A 113 -11.29 -0.19 -20.26
CA VAL A 113 -10.62 0.36 -19.07
C VAL A 113 -11.61 0.67 -17.96
N VAL A 114 -12.77 1.27 -18.29
CA VAL A 114 -13.81 1.55 -17.29
C VAL A 114 -14.32 0.28 -16.61
N LEU A 115 -14.51 -0.80 -17.36
CA LEU A 115 -14.91 -2.10 -16.80
C LEU A 115 -13.82 -2.71 -15.93
N GLU A 116 -12.55 -2.63 -16.37
CA GLU A 116 -11.39 -3.08 -15.60
C GLU A 116 -11.25 -2.31 -14.28
N GLU A 117 -11.45 -0.98 -14.28
CA GLU A 117 -11.43 -0.14 -13.07
C GLU A 117 -12.52 -0.56 -12.09
N GLN A 118 -13.75 -0.75 -12.56
CA GLN A 118 -14.86 -1.22 -11.72
C GLN A 118 -14.59 -2.61 -11.12
N GLN A 119 -13.99 -3.52 -11.90
CA GLN A 119 -13.59 -4.84 -11.40
C GLN A 119 -12.43 -4.76 -10.41
N ALA A 120 -11.43 -3.94 -10.69
CA ALA A 120 -10.29 -3.70 -9.80
C ALA A 120 -10.78 -3.15 -8.45
N ARG A 121 -11.75 -2.25 -8.48
CA ARG A 121 -12.41 -1.70 -7.29
C ARG A 121 -13.10 -2.77 -6.46
N LYS A 122 -13.84 -3.69 -7.09
CA LYS A 122 -14.51 -4.81 -6.41
C LYS A 122 -13.55 -5.85 -5.83
N ARG A 123 -12.33 -5.93 -6.37
CA ARG A 123 -11.25 -6.84 -5.92
C ARG A 123 -10.29 -6.19 -4.93
N MET A 124 -10.57 -4.95 -4.51
CA MET A 124 -9.80 -4.31 -3.47
C MET A 124 -9.91 -5.11 -2.18
N GLU A 125 -8.76 -5.34 -1.56
CA GLU A 125 -8.67 -6.04 -0.30
C GLU A 125 -7.54 -5.41 0.51
N PHE A 126 -7.66 -5.44 1.83
CA PHE A 126 -6.64 -4.97 2.74
C PHE A 126 -6.65 -5.88 3.97
N SER A 127 -5.49 -6.35 4.36
CA SER A 127 -5.30 -7.18 5.55
C SER A 127 -4.06 -6.74 6.32
N MET A 128 -4.17 -6.86 7.63
CA MET A 128 -3.10 -6.71 8.60
C MET A 128 -3.05 -8.02 9.36
N ILE A 129 -1.96 -8.76 9.19
CA ILE A 129 -1.79 -10.10 9.75
C ILE A 129 -0.59 -10.06 10.68
N GLU A 130 -0.79 -10.45 11.92
CA GLU A 130 0.29 -10.63 12.89
C GLU A 130 1.16 -11.83 12.50
N ASP A 131 2.47 -11.61 12.42
CA ASP A 131 3.47 -12.64 12.21
C ASP A 131 3.93 -13.21 13.57
N ILE A 132 4.62 -14.35 13.54
CA ILE A 132 5.01 -15.09 14.76
C ILE A 132 5.94 -14.28 15.67
N ASP A 133 6.68 -13.32 15.12
CA ASP A 133 7.58 -12.42 15.87
C ASP A 133 6.88 -11.16 16.41
N GLY A 134 5.55 -11.06 16.26
CA GLY A 134 4.75 -9.91 16.69
C GLY A 134 4.79 -8.72 15.72
N THR A 135 5.45 -8.86 14.56
CA THR A 135 5.36 -7.85 13.49
C THR A 135 4.03 -7.96 12.74
N ILE A 136 3.61 -6.87 12.09
CA ILE A 136 2.39 -6.86 11.28
C ILE A 136 2.74 -6.87 9.79
N ILE A 137 2.29 -7.90 9.09
CA ILE A 137 2.31 -7.95 7.62
C ILE A 137 1.06 -7.24 7.09
N VAL A 138 1.29 -6.11 6.43
CA VAL A 138 0.24 -5.38 5.71
C VAL A 138 0.22 -5.83 4.25
N ARG A 139 -0.93 -6.33 3.76
CA ARG A 139 -1.14 -6.73 2.37
C ARG A 139 -2.42 -6.14 1.84
N GLY A 140 -2.43 -5.78 0.56
CA GLY A 140 -3.65 -5.34 -0.08
C GLY A 140 -3.54 -5.21 -1.58
N ARG A 141 -4.71 -5.13 -2.22
CA ARG A 141 -4.87 -4.80 -3.62
C ARG A 141 -5.66 -3.51 -3.70
N LEU A 142 -5.14 -2.53 -4.44
CA LEU A 142 -5.80 -1.26 -4.71
C LEU A 142 -6.19 -1.20 -6.19
N SER A 143 -7.29 -0.54 -6.48
CA SER A 143 -7.57 -0.10 -7.85
C SER A 143 -6.58 1.00 -8.27
N PRO A 144 -6.32 1.18 -9.58
CA PRO A 144 -5.32 2.14 -10.07
C PRO A 144 -5.44 3.53 -9.46
N GLU A 145 -6.65 4.08 -9.42
CA GLU A 145 -6.97 5.39 -8.90
C GLU A 145 -6.72 5.50 -7.38
N CYS A 146 -7.00 4.45 -6.61
CA CYS A 146 -6.67 4.42 -5.18
C CYS A 146 -5.16 4.28 -4.93
N ALA A 147 -4.46 3.53 -5.78
CA ALA A 147 -3.01 3.43 -5.71
C ALA A 147 -2.35 4.79 -5.96
N GLU A 148 -2.86 5.59 -6.89
CA GLU A 148 -2.32 6.94 -7.15
C GLU A 148 -2.58 7.89 -5.97
N VAL A 149 -3.76 7.86 -5.35
CA VAL A 149 -4.02 8.63 -4.12
C VAL A 149 -3.04 8.24 -3.00
N LEU A 150 -2.86 6.95 -2.75
CA LEU A 150 -1.96 6.47 -1.71
C LEU A 150 -0.50 6.85 -2.01
N LYS A 151 -0.03 6.65 -3.24
CA LYS A 151 1.33 7.03 -3.64
C LYS A 151 1.55 8.54 -3.57
N ALA A 152 0.56 9.35 -3.95
CA ALA A 152 0.65 10.80 -3.85
C ALA A 152 0.79 11.28 -2.40
N ALA A 153 0.10 10.61 -1.46
CA ALA A 153 0.22 10.90 -0.03
C ALA A 153 1.55 10.43 0.56
N LEU A 154 2.03 9.24 0.19
CA LEU A 154 3.24 8.63 0.77
C LEU A 154 4.55 9.13 0.13
N SER A 155 4.56 9.39 -1.18
CA SER A 155 5.79 9.73 -1.92
C SER A 155 6.55 10.93 -1.36
N PRO A 156 5.90 12.03 -0.91
CA PRO A 156 6.58 13.15 -0.25
C PRO A 156 7.27 12.76 1.06
N LEU A 157 6.68 11.82 1.82
CA LEU A 157 7.18 11.33 3.11
C LEU A 157 8.28 10.28 2.93
N ALA A 158 8.24 9.53 1.83
CA ALA A 158 9.19 8.47 1.53
C ALA A 158 10.49 8.97 0.86
N LYS A 159 10.72 10.28 0.74
CA LYS A 159 11.94 10.82 0.12
C LYS A 159 13.18 10.52 0.98
N PRO A 160 14.38 10.34 0.37
CA PRO A 160 15.61 10.21 1.14
C PRO A 160 15.88 11.47 1.98
N ALA A 161 16.27 11.29 3.23
CA ALA A 161 16.67 12.33 4.17
C ALA A 161 18.12 12.76 3.93
N GLY A 162 18.39 13.35 2.76
CA GLY A 162 19.74 13.78 2.38
C GLY A 162 20.61 12.67 1.80
N LYS A 163 21.92 12.94 1.68
CA LYS A 163 22.88 12.05 1.00
C LYS A 163 23.29 10.84 1.84
N ASP A 164 23.16 10.95 3.16
CA ASP A 164 23.60 9.92 4.13
C ASP A 164 22.44 9.02 4.61
N ASP A 165 21.26 9.11 3.97
CA ASP A 165 20.13 8.23 4.27
C ASP A 165 20.38 6.82 3.72
N ASP A 166 20.76 5.91 4.61
CA ASP A 166 21.06 4.51 4.32
C ASP A 166 19.81 3.62 4.21
N ARG A 167 18.61 4.16 4.45
CA ARG A 167 17.37 3.39 4.38
C ARG A 167 17.04 2.99 2.95
N SER A 168 16.73 1.71 2.78
CA SER A 168 16.20 1.20 1.51
C SER A 168 14.93 1.95 1.10
N ALA A 169 14.64 1.96 -0.20
CA ALA A 169 13.39 2.55 -0.69
C ALA A 169 12.17 1.91 0.00
N THR A 170 12.16 0.59 0.18
CA THR A 170 11.06 -0.12 0.85
C THR A 170 10.88 0.33 2.30
N ARG A 171 11.97 0.51 3.06
CA ARG A 171 11.92 1.02 4.43
C ARG A 171 11.35 2.44 4.50
N ARG A 172 11.78 3.34 3.61
CA ARG A 172 11.24 4.72 3.55
C ARG A 172 9.74 4.76 3.26
N TRP A 173 9.24 3.86 2.41
CA TRP A 173 7.80 3.74 2.16
C TRP A 173 7.03 3.20 3.36
N ALA A 174 7.62 2.29 4.14
CA ALA A 174 7.02 1.83 5.40
C ALA A 174 6.96 2.95 6.44
N ASP A 175 8.06 3.68 6.65
CA ASP A 175 8.13 4.83 7.55
C ASP A 175 7.10 5.91 7.14
N ALA A 176 6.96 6.17 5.84
CA ALA A 176 5.98 7.11 5.29
C ALA A 176 4.52 6.73 5.62
N LEU A 177 4.20 5.43 5.62
CA LEU A 177 2.85 4.96 5.94
C LEU A 177 2.51 5.19 7.41
N VAL A 178 3.47 4.93 8.31
CA VAL A 178 3.32 5.18 9.74
C VAL A 178 3.22 6.67 10.03
N GLU A 179 4.06 7.49 9.40
CA GLU A 179 4.01 8.95 9.49
C GLU A 179 2.66 9.52 8.99
N LEU A 180 2.12 8.99 7.88
CA LEU A 180 0.79 9.38 7.39
C LEU A 180 -0.29 9.07 8.44
N ALA A 181 -0.24 7.89 9.08
CA ALA A 181 -1.17 7.52 10.14
C ALA A 181 -1.05 8.46 11.36
N HIS A 182 0.16 8.80 11.78
CA HIS A 182 0.37 9.78 12.86
C HIS A 182 -0.22 11.16 12.54
N ARG A 183 -0.01 11.67 11.33
CA ARG A 183 -0.60 12.94 10.90
C ARG A 183 -2.12 12.93 10.96
N VAL A 184 -2.74 11.81 10.54
CA VAL A 184 -4.20 11.66 10.52
C VAL A 184 -4.78 11.50 11.93
N LEU A 185 -4.08 10.79 12.83
CA LEU A 185 -4.45 10.72 14.25
C LEU A 185 -4.44 12.11 14.90
N ASN A 186 -3.54 12.98 14.46
CA ASN A 186 -3.40 14.34 14.96
C ASN A 186 -4.24 15.41 14.22
N SER A 187 -4.99 15.04 13.16
CA SER A 187 -5.70 16.02 12.31
C SER A 187 -7.16 16.27 12.69
N ASP A 188 -7.67 15.68 13.78
CA ASP A 188 -9.07 15.81 14.24
C ASP A 188 -10.14 15.36 13.23
N THR A 189 -9.75 14.68 12.15
CA THR A 189 -10.63 14.29 11.04
C THR A 189 -11.14 12.86 11.11
N LEU A 190 -10.59 12.02 11.99
CA LEU A 190 -11.06 10.64 12.14
C LEU A 190 -12.41 10.60 12.89
N PRO A 191 -13.28 9.62 12.56
CA PRO A 191 -14.49 9.37 13.33
C PRO A 191 -14.16 9.18 14.81
N GLN A 192 -14.99 9.75 15.69
CA GLN A 192 -14.88 9.47 17.12
C GLN A 192 -15.42 8.08 17.42
N ASP A 193 -14.72 7.36 18.28
CA ASP A 193 -15.20 6.11 18.87
C ASP A 193 -15.41 6.33 20.38
N GLY A 194 -16.57 5.92 20.89
CA GLY A 194 -16.93 6.13 22.30
C GLY A 194 -16.88 7.59 22.79
N GLY A 195 -17.05 8.57 21.89
CA GLY A 195 -16.94 10.00 22.21
C GLY A 195 -15.52 10.52 22.42
N ARG A 196 -14.50 9.73 22.02
CA ARG A 196 -13.08 10.11 22.07
C ARG A 196 -12.49 10.07 20.66
N ARG A 197 -11.43 10.88 20.47
CA ARG A 197 -10.60 10.80 19.26
C ARG A 197 -9.81 9.48 19.29
N PRO A 198 -9.59 8.83 18.15
CA PRO A 198 -8.69 7.68 18.10
C PRO A 198 -7.31 8.06 18.63
N HIS A 199 -6.82 7.30 19.61
CA HIS A 199 -5.51 7.51 20.24
C HIS A 199 -4.84 6.16 20.45
N LEU A 200 -3.52 6.17 20.51
CA LEU A 200 -2.74 5.00 20.90
C LEU A 200 -2.81 4.87 22.43
N ALA A 201 -3.48 3.86 22.95
CA ALA A 201 -3.39 3.53 24.37
C ALA A 201 -2.33 2.45 24.60
N ILE A 202 -1.47 2.70 25.59
CA ILE A 202 -0.43 1.78 26.05
C ILE A 202 -0.57 1.65 27.55
N THR A 203 -0.63 0.42 28.04
CA THR A 203 -0.68 0.13 29.46
C THR A 203 0.63 -0.52 29.90
N ILE A 204 1.22 0.03 30.95
CA ILE A 204 2.44 -0.48 31.58
C ILE A 204 2.41 -0.12 33.07
N SER A 205 2.99 -0.95 33.95
CA SER A 205 3.09 -0.58 35.36
C SER A 205 4.06 0.60 35.53
N TYR A 206 3.78 1.46 36.52
CA TYR A 206 4.64 2.61 36.81
C TYR A 206 6.08 2.17 37.13
N GLU A 207 6.25 1.09 37.89
CA GLU A 207 7.56 0.55 38.27
C GLU A 207 8.33 0.06 37.04
N GLN A 208 7.67 -0.69 36.15
CA GLN A 208 8.26 -1.17 34.88
C GLN A 208 8.70 0.00 33.99
N LEU A 209 7.85 1.03 33.86
CA LEU A 209 8.18 2.21 33.08
C LEU A 209 9.32 3.04 33.70
N ARG A 210 9.31 3.22 35.03
CA ARG A 210 10.31 3.98 35.79
C ARG A 210 11.68 3.31 35.71
N ASP A 211 11.72 2.02 36.03
CA ASP A 211 12.96 1.24 36.17
C ASP A 211 13.45 0.69 34.81
N GLN A 212 12.69 0.93 33.74
CA GLN A 212 12.97 0.49 32.37
C GLN A 212 13.13 -1.04 32.25
N ILE A 213 12.26 -1.76 32.96
CA ILE A 213 12.20 -3.23 32.98
C ILE A 213 10.85 -3.72 32.47
N GLY A 214 10.80 -4.95 31.98
CA GLY A 214 9.55 -5.54 31.49
C GLY A 214 9.05 -4.92 30.18
N LEU A 215 7.74 -5.02 29.93
CA LEU A 215 7.08 -4.63 28.69
C LEU A 215 5.71 -4.01 29.01
N GLY A 216 5.34 -2.96 28.26
CA GLY A 216 3.96 -2.49 28.19
C GLY A 216 3.22 -3.17 27.04
N HIS A 217 1.91 -3.05 27.03
CA HIS A 217 1.06 -3.57 25.96
C HIS A 217 0.21 -2.45 25.34
N GLY A 218 0.12 -2.44 24.01
CA GLY A 218 -0.85 -1.64 23.28
C GLY A 218 -2.22 -2.32 23.22
N ASP A 219 -3.27 -1.56 22.94
CA ASP A 219 -4.65 -2.09 22.82
C ASP A 219 -4.82 -3.16 21.72
N PHE A 220 -3.92 -3.18 20.74
CA PHE A 220 -3.92 -4.16 19.65
C PHE A 220 -2.94 -5.33 19.88
N GLY A 221 -2.52 -5.56 21.13
CA GLY A 221 -1.71 -6.73 21.52
C GLY A 221 -0.20 -6.57 21.39
N ALA A 222 0.28 -5.47 20.82
CA ALA A 222 1.71 -5.21 20.65
C ALA A 222 2.42 -5.08 22.02
N MET A 223 3.53 -5.80 22.19
CA MET A 223 4.40 -5.68 23.36
C MET A 223 5.48 -4.62 23.09
N ILE A 224 5.52 -3.57 23.91
CA ILE A 224 6.33 -2.37 23.67
C ILE A 224 7.29 -2.16 24.84
N THR A 225 8.57 -1.94 24.54
CA THR A 225 9.58 -1.70 25.59
C THR A 225 9.36 -0.34 26.28
N PRO A 226 9.71 -0.21 27.57
CA PRO A 226 9.66 1.08 28.28
C PRO A 226 10.38 2.22 27.54
N GLN A 227 11.49 1.92 26.87
CA GLN A 227 12.25 2.89 26.07
C GLN A 227 11.43 3.41 24.89
N THR A 228 10.80 2.52 24.12
CA THR A 228 9.93 2.89 23.00
C THR A 228 8.70 3.64 23.49
N ILE A 229 8.09 3.25 24.61
CA ILE A 229 6.96 3.96 25.22
C ILE A 229 7.36 5.40 25.57
N ARG A 230 8.54 5.60 26.17
CA ARG A 230 9.06 6.95 26.46
C ARG A 230 9.30 7.77 25.20
N GLN A 231 9.82 7.16 24.14
CA GLN A 231 10.00 7.85 22.85
C GLN A 231 8.65 8.30 22.26
N ILE A 232 7.65 7.41 22.22
CA ILE A 232 6.28 7.74 21.79
C ILE A 232 5.72 8.89 22.65
N ALA A 233 5.92 8.82 23.97
CA ALA A 233 5.45 9.82 24.91
C ALA A 233 6.12 11.21 24.73
N CYS A 234 7.34 11.29 24.18
CA CYS A 234 8.01 12.58 23.98
C CYS A 234 7.28 13.48 22.98
N ASP A 235 6.62 12.90 21.98
CA ASP A 235 5.96 13.61 20.88
C ASP A 235 4.43 13.52 20.94
N ALA A 236 3.86 13.00 22.04
CA ALA A 236 2.43 12.76 22.20
C ALA A 236 1.77 13.66 23.25
N GLY A 237 0.49 14.01 23.03
CA GLY A 237 -0.38 14.51 24.09
C GLY A 237 -0.71 13.37 25.07
N ILE A 238 -0.10 13.37 26.26
CA ILE A 238 -0.28 12.27 27.22
C ILE A 238 -1.47 12.55 28.13
N THR A 239 -2.46 11.65 28.12
CA THR A 239 -3.49 11.56 29.16
C THR A 239 -3.19 10.36 30.05
N PRO A 240 -2.51 10.54 31.20
CA PRO A 240 -2.21 9.43 32.10
C PRO A 240 -3.47 8.96 32.82
N ILE A 241 -3.65 7.64 32.94
CA ILE A 241 -4.63 7.03 33.84
C ILE A 241 -3.86 6.19 34.84
N VAL A 242 -3.92 6.58 36.12
CA VAL A 242 -3.31 5.83 37.21
C VAL A 242 -4.35 4.92 37.81
N LEU A 243 -4.05 3.63 37.91
CA LEU A 243 -4.93 2.63 38.51
C LEU A 243 -4.42 2.25 39.91
N ASN A 244 -5.33 1.91 40.83
CA ASN A 244 -4.97 1.27 42.10
C ASN A 244 -4.67 -0.24 41.89
N SER A 245 -4.31 -0.95 42.96
CA SER A 245 -4.00 -2.39 42.93
C SER A 245 -5.18 -3.28 42.50
N GLU A 246 -6.41 -2.78 42.56
CA GLU A 246 -7.63 -3.46 42.12
C GLU A 246 -8.00 -3.10 40.67
N GLY A 247 -7.16 -2.33 39.96
CA GLY A 247 -7.41 -1.89 38.58
C GLY A 247 -8.41 -0.74 38.46
N GLN A 248 -8.79 -0.10 39.57
CA GLN A 248 -9.73 1.03 39.56
C GLN A 248 -8.99 2.34 39.32
N PRO A 249 -9.52 3.26 38.50
CA PRO A 249 -8.92 4.58 38.27
C PRO A 249 -8.79 5.38 39.56
N LEU A 250 -7.54 5.73 39.91
CA LEU A 250 -7.17 6.59 41.02
C LEU A 250 -7.00 8.05 40.56
N ASP A 251 -6.42 8.25 39.37
CA ASP A 251 -6.28 9.54 38.72
C ASP A 251 -6.49 9.41 37.22
N VAL A 252 -7.22 10.36 36.64
CA VAL A 252 -7.44 10.49 35.20
C VAL A 252 -6.94 11.88 34.85
N GLY A 253 -5.71 11.95 34.35
CA GLY A 253 -5.10 13.18 33.88
C GLY A 253 -5.96 13.87 32.82
N ARG A 254 -5.62 15.11 32.48
CA ARG A 254 -6.40 15.91 31.51
C ARG A 254 -5.50 16.54 30.47
N GLU A 255 -5.87 16.38 29.21
CA GLU A 255 -5.20 17.02 28.07
C GLU A 255 -5.52 18.52 27.94
N GLN A 256 -6.51 19.05 28.67
CA GLN A 256 -6.93 20.45 28.55
C GLN A 256 -6.26 21.38 29.59
N ARG A 257 -5.63 22.45 29.08
CA ARG A 257 -5.00 23.55 29.86
C ARG A 257 -6.00 24.49 30.55
N THR A 258 -7.30 24.34 30.27
CA THR A 258 -8.37 25.19 30.81
C THR A 258 -9.21 24.45 31.86
N VAL A 259 -9.55 25.17 32.92
CA VAL A 259 -10.37 24.67 34.04
C VAL A 259 -11.72 24.17 33.51
N THR A 260 -12.04 22.90 33.71
CA THR A 260 -13.33 22.32 33.29
C THR A 260 -14.49 22.97 34.02
N ALA A 261 -15.69 22.96 33.44
CA ALA A 261 -16.88 23.60 34.04
C ALA A 261 -17.14 23.18 35.50
N THR A 262 -16.94 21.90 35.84
CA THR A 262 -17.11 21.39 37.21
C THR A 262 -16.04 21.91 38.18
N ILE A 263 -14.78 22.03 37.75
CA ILE A 263 -13.72 22.62 38.59
C ILE A 263 -13.90 24.14 38.69
N ARG A 264 -14.36 24.81 37.63
CA ARG A 264 -14.68 26.24 37.66
C ARG A 264 -15.80 26.50 38.66
N ALA A 265 -16.85 25.67 38.66
CA ALA A 265 -17.93 25.76 39.65
C ALA A 265 -17.42 25.54 41.09
N ALA A 266 -16.50 24.59 41.31
CA ALA A 266 -15.89 24.35 42.62
C ALA A 266 -15.02 25.52 43.10
N LEU A 267 -14.22 26.13 42.20
CA LEU A 267 -13.41 27.31 42.52
C LEU A 267 -14.28 28.54 42.80
N ILE A 268 -15.35 28.76 42.03
CA ILE A 268 -16.32 29.83 42.29
C ILE A 268 -16.97 29.65 43.67
N ALA A 269 -17.34 28.42 44.03
CA ALA A 269 -17.96 28.12 45.32
C ALA A 269 -17.00 28.34 46.50
N ARG A 270 -15.71 27.98 46.34
CA ARG A 270 -14.68 28.14 47.38
C ARG A 270 -14.26 29.59 47.54
N ASP A 271 -13.93 30.26 46.43
CA ASP A 271 -13.23 31.54 46.45
C ASP A 271 -14.18 32.74 46.34
N LYS A 272 -15.44 32.53 45.90
CA LYS A 272 -16.55 33.52 45.81
C LYS A 272 -16.20 34.84 45.09
N GLY A 273 -15.05 34.93 44.42
CA GLY A 273 -14.46 36.15 43.88
C GLY A 273 -12.98 35.93 43.54
N CYS A 274 -12.22 36.99 43.30
CA CYS A 274 -10.78 36.89 43.06
C CYS A 274 -10.05 36.59 44.37
N SER A 275 -9.16 35.60 44.39
CA SER A 275 -8.40 35.22 45.58
C SER A 275 -7.18 36.11 45.85
N PHE A 276 -6.90 37.10 45.00
CA PHE A 276 -5.79 38.03 45.17
C PHE A 276 -6.14 39.09 46.25
N PRO A 277 -5.26 39.34 47.23
CA PRO A 277 -5.54 40.29 48.32
C PRO A 277 -5.95 41.68 47.80
N GLY A 278 -7.14 42.15 48.17
CA GLY A 278 -7.66 43.47 47.79
C GLY A 278 -8.27 43.57 46.38
N CYS A 279 -8.58 42.45 45.73
CA CYS A 279 -9.25 42.43 44.43
C CYS A 279 -10.71 41.97 44.56
N ASP A 280 -11.65 42.86 44.21
CA ASP A 280 -13.09 42.62 44.42
C ASP A 280 -13.79 42.11 43.14
N ARG A 281 -13.03 41.64 42.15
CA ARG A 281 -13.59 41.27 40.84
C ARG A 281 -14.47 40.04 40.93
N PRO A 282 -15.68 40.07 40.33
CA PRO A 282 -16.58 38.93 40.33
C PRO A 282 -15.99 37.76 39.51
N PRO A 283 -16.40 36.51 39.80
CA PRO A 283 -15.80 35.32 39.19
C PRO A 283 -15.98 35.22 37.67
N GLU A 284 -16.98 35.90 37.12
CA GLU A 284 -17.21 36.01 35.67
C GLU A 284 -16.12 36.78 34.91
N TRP A 285 -15.26 37.55 35.61
CA TRP A 285 -14.23 38.41 35.00
C TRP A 285 -12.81 37.84 35.08
N GLN A 286 -12.67 36.61 35.60
CA GLN A 286 -11.38 35.93 35.71
C GLN A 286 -11.16 35.05 34.47
N TYR A 287 -10.25 35.52 33.59
CA TYR A 287 -9.66 34.91 32.39
C TYR A 287 -10.56 34.05 31.48
N ARG A 288 -10.63 34.45 30.21
CA ARG A 288 -11.09 33.63 29.09
C ARG A 288 -9.95 32.73 28.62
#